data_AF-A0A7C7K2H9-F1
#
_entry.id   AF-A0A7C7K2H9-F1
#
_cell.length_a   1.000
_cell.length_b   1.000
_cell.length_c   1.000
_cell.angle_alpha   90.00
_cell.angle_beta   90.00
_cell.angle_gamma   90.00
#
_symmetry.space_group_name_H-M   'P 1'
#
loop_
_entity.id
_entity.type
_entity.pdbx_description
1 polymer ?
#
loop_
_entity_poly.entity_id
_entity_poly.type
_entity_poly.pdbx_seq_one_letter_code
_entity_poly.pdbx_strand_id
1 'polypeptide(L)'
;MSNTSFFPDLDQRNKQHVLMGLPFDFVSIAESASLIEQAISSKKRCFLSTPNINFTITANEDDAFYQSVAVSDLSVIDGMPLVWLAKMMKLPVKERVAGSDLFQFLSEKKREEPIKVFFFGGESGVAEKAHKQLNIDSAGMVSVGFYDPGFISIEEMSQDNIIQKINDAEPDFLLVALGAKKGQAWIMNNMAKLNAPVISHLGAVINFVAGSVVRAPEKWRKFGLEWLWRIKQEPNLWKRYVKDGWSLSWLLLTKQLPYYFVNKKYKRGMSQDNAVNWQPNTYTLFLAGYFQSDNLEKLDALISTMVLANHSQLKIDLSGVSYIDSSFMARLLTLQGKLNLAGCELIVLNPKQKIKRLMSLAGVLKRFKVISG
;
A
#
# COMPACT_ATOMS: atom_id res chain seq x y z
N MET A 1 -0.16 17.78 23.79
CA MET A 1 -0.57 18.55 22.59
C MET A 1 0.11 17.92 21.39
N SER A 2 -0.55 16.98 20.70
CA SER A 2 0.01 16.37 19.49
C SER A 2 -0.86 16.78 18.31
N ASN A 3 -0.33 17.71 17.51
CA ASN A 3 -0.81 17.99 16.15
C ASN A 3 -0.73 16.69 15.34
N THR A 4 -1.82 15.92 15.32
CA THR A 4 -1.97 14.77 14.43
C THR A 4 -2.44 15.31 13.09
N SER A 5 -1.52 15.76 12.24
CA SER A 5 -1.85 15.88 10.82
C SER A 5 -2.18 14.46 10.34
N PHE A 6 -3.46 14.19 10.06
CA PHE A 6 -3.91 12.87 9.60
C PHE A 6 -3.26 12.45 8.28
N PHE A 7 -2.63 13.39 7.57
CA PHE A 7 -1.89 13.15 6.35
C PHE A 7 -0.39 13.34 6.62
N PRO A 8 0.47 12.35 6.31
CA PRO A 8 1.84 12.68 6.01
C PRO A 8 1.83 13.63 4.82
N ASP A 9 2.64 14.67 5.00
CA ASP A 9 3.14 15.71 4.09
C ASP A 9 3.86 15.15 2.85
N LEU A 10 3.43 13.98 2.36
CA LEU A 10 3.90 13.39 1.12
C LEU A 10 3.03 13.99 0.02
N ASP A 11 3.53 15.11 -0.48
CA ASP A 11 2.93 16.09 -1.39
C ASP A 11 2.62 15.54 -2.81
N GLN A 12 2.32 14.23 -2.96
CA GLN A 12 2.02 13.60 -4.25
C GLN A 12 0.90 12.54 -4.20
N ARG A 13 -0.14 12.74 -3.38
CA ARG A 13 -1.35 11.89 -3.37
C ARG A 13 -2.19 11.96 -4.66
N ASN A 14 -1.83 12.84 -5.60
CA ASN A 14 -2.51 13.02 -6.89
C ASN A 14 -2.47 11.79 -7.82
N LYS A 15 -1.66 10.76 -7.51
CA LYS A 15 -1.46 9.58 -8.38
C LYS A 15 -2.05 8.27 -7.81
N GLN A 16 -2.83 8.33 -6.72
CA GLN A 16 -3.41 7.13 -6.12
C GLN A 16 -4.73 6.73 -6.82
N HIS A 17 -4.88 5.45 -7.14
CA HIS A 17 -6.11 4.88 -7.70
C HIS A 17 -6.43 3.50 -7.12
N VAL A 18 -7.72 3.16 -7.10
CA VAL A 18 -8.18 1.81 -6.79
C VAL A 18 -7.97 0.87 -7.97
N LEU A 19 -7.42 -0.30 -7.67
CA LEU A 19 -7.38 -1.45 -8.57
C LEU A 19 -7.71 -2.72 -7.76
N MET A 20 -8.66 -3.53 -8.21
CA MET A 20 -9.06 -4.77 -7.51
C MET A 20 -9.37 -4.57 -6.02
N GLY A 21 -9.98 -3.45 -5.63
CA GLY A 21 -10.36 -3.17 -4.25
C GLY A 21 -9.24 -2.66 -3.33
N LEU A 22 -8.01 -2.50 -3.82
CA LEU A 22 -6.89 -1.89 -3.07
C LEU A 22 -6.48 -0.54 -3.65
N PRO A 23 -6.06 0.43 -2.80
CA PRO A 23 -5.43 1.65 -3.26
C PRO A 23 -3.96 1.41 -3.66
N PHE A 24 -3.57 1.95 -4.81
CA PHE A 24 -2.21 1.90 -5.33
C PHE A 24 -1.73 3.28 -5.74
N ASP A 25 -0.47 3.57 -5.46
CA ASP A 25 0.26 4.75 -5.90
C ASP A 25 0.95 4.44 -7.24
N PHE A 26 0.53 5.14 -8.30
CA PHE A 26 1.11 4.96 -9.64
C PHE A 26 2.35 5.83 -9.83
N VAL A 27 3.39 5.46 -9.11
CA VAL A 27 4.72 6.07 -9.11
C VAL A 27 5.73 5.16 -9.82
N SER A 28 6.83 5.75 -10.31
CA SER A 28 8.00 5.01 -10.78
C SER A 28 8.88 4.53 -9.63
N ILE A 29 9.87 3.68 -9.91
CA ILE A 29 10.93 3.30 -8.98
C ILE A 29 11.66 4.54 -8.47
N ALA A 30 12.00 5.47 -9.36
CA ALA A 30 12.70 6.71 -9.00
C ALA A 30 11.85 7.61 -8.09
N GLU A 31 10.55 7.75 -8.39
CA GLU A 31 9.62 8.50 -7.53
C GLU A 31 9.44 7.81 -6.17
N SER A 32 9.31 6.47 -6.15
CA SER A 32 9.21 5.69 -4.91
C SER A 32 10.46 5.86 -4.04
N ALA A 33 11.64 5.81 -4.66
CA ALA A 33 12.91 6.02 -3.98
C ALA A 33 13.02 7.43 -3.41
N SER A 34 12.58 8.46 -4.16
CA SER A 34 12.56 9.84 -3.67
C SER A 34 11.62 10.04 -2.48
N LEU A 35 10.45 9.39 -2.48
CA LEU A 35 9.51 9.44 -1.34
C LEU A 35 10.08 8.76 -0.10
N ILE A 36 10.79 7.64 -0.28
CA ILE A 36 11.52 6.94 0.80
C ILE A 36 12.62 7.82 1.37
N GLU A 37 13.44 8.43 0.52
CA GLU A 37 14.52 9.34 0.94
C GLU A 37 13.96 10.57 1.68
N GLN A 38 12.84 11.12 1.22
CA GLN A 38 12.15 12.22 1.90
C GLN A 38 11.60 11.80 3.27
N ALA A 39 11.05 10.60 3.40
CA ALA A 39 10.57 10.07 4.66
C ALA A 39 11.71 9.93 5.68
N ILE A 40 12.86 9.40 5.23
CA ILE A 40 14.08 9.27 6.05
C ILE A 40 14.58 10.65 6.51
N SER A 41 14.77 11.59 5.58
CA SER A 41 15.33 12.91 5.91
C SER A 41 14.42 13.74 6.81
N SER A 42 13.11 13.63 6.65
CA SER A 42 12.12 14.30 7.49
C SER A 42 11.77 13.54 8.77
N LYS A 43 12.33 12.34 8.98
CA LYS A 43 11.98 11.40 10.04
C LYS A 43 10.47 11.16 10.15
N LYS A 44 9.77 11.20 9.00
CA LYS A 44 8.34 10.92 8.91
C LYS A 44 8.16 9.45 8.56
N ARG A 45 7.17 8.81 9.19
CA ARG A 45 6.83 7.43 8.92
C ARG A 45 6.43 7.25 7.45
N CYS A 46 6.98 6.21 6.83
CA CYS A 46 6.60 5.68 5.54
C CYS A 46 6.49 4.16 5.62
N PHE A 47 5.27 3.66 5.77
CA PHE A 47 4.99 2.25 5.62
C PHE A 47 4.82 1.90 4.14
N LEU A 48 5.81 1.19 3.59
CA LEU A 48 5.83 0.73 2.20
C LEU A 48 5.23 -0.68 2.10
N SER A 49 4.18 -0.81 1.29
CA SER A 49 3.66 -2.09 0.82
C SER A 49 3.91 -2.25 -0.68
N THR A 50 4.17 -3.48 -1.11
CA THR A 50 4.36 -3.84 -2.52
C THR A 50 3.33 -4.89 -2.95
N PRO A 51 2.02 -4.57 -3.02
CA PRO A 51 1.02 -5.60 -3.27
C PRO A 51 1.15 -6.20 -4.68
N ASN A 52 1.13 -7.53 -4.71
CA ASN A 52 1.03 -8.35 -5.92
C ASN A 52 -0.39 -8.96 -6.05
N ILE A 53 -0.61 -9.85 -7.03
CA ILE A 53 -1.92 -10.51 -7.21
C ILE A 53 -2.35 -11.29 -5.96
N ASN A 54 -1.43 -11.96 -5.28
CA ASN A 54 -1.74 -12.71 -4.07
C ASN A 54 -2.22 -11.76 -2.95
N PHE A 55 -1.64 -10.57 -2.85
CA PHE A 55 -2.11 -9.55 -1.92
C PHE A 55 -3.54 -9.08 -2.26
N THR A 56 -3.85 -8.82 -3.54
CA THR A 56 -5.19 -8.36 -3.92
C THR A 56 -6.25 -9.41 -3.63
N ILE A 57 -5.95 -10.69 -3.90
CA ILE A 57 -6.86 -11.81 -3.59
C ILE A 57 -7.03 -11.98 -2.08
N THR A 58 -5.92 -12.04 -1.34
CA THR A 58 -5.95 -12.23 0.12
C THR A 58 -6.68 -11.07 0.80
N ALA A 59 -6.42 -9.83 0.39
CA ALA A 59 -7.14 -8.67 0.92
C ALA A 59 -8.64 -8.75 0.62
N ASN A 60 -9.05 -9.32 -0.51
CA ASN A 60 -10.47 -9.49 -0.81
C ASN A 60 -11.15 -10.57 0.06
N GLU A 61 -10.40 -11.53 0.61
CA GLU A 61 -10.92 -12.63 1.44
C GLU A 61 -10.75 -12.37 2.95
N ASP A 62 -9.78 -11.53 3.34
CA ASP A 62 -9.39 -11.27 4.72
C ASP A 62 -9.37 -9.76 5.01
N ASP A 63 -10.29 -9.31 5.87
CA ASP A 63 -10.43 -7.91 6.23
C ASP A 63 -9.26 -7.39 7.05
N ALA A 64 -8.66 -8.20 7.93
CA ALA A 64 -7.49 -7.78 8.72
C ALA A 64 -6.27 -7.56 7.81
N PHE A 65 -6.08 -8.43 6.81
CA PHE A 65 -5.03 -8.25 5.80
C PHE A 65 -5.30 -7.05 4.88
N TYR A 66 -6.56 -6.81 4.52
CA TYR A 66 -6.91 -5.58 3.80
C TYR A 66 -6.53 -4.33 4.61
N GLN A 67 -6.86 -4.28 5.90
CA GLN A 67 -6.54 -3.13 6.75
C GLN A 67 -5.04 -2.90 6.81
N SER A 68 -4.23 -3.95 6.91
CA SER A 68 -2.77 -3.80 6.94
C SER A 68 -2.22 -3.15 5.67
N VAL A 69 -2.78 -3.45 4.49
CA VAL A 69 -2.37 -2.81 3.24
C VAL A 69 -2.93 -1.39 3.12
N ALA A 70 -4.19 -1.18 3.53
CA ALA A 70 -4.89 0.10 3.39
C ALA A 70 -4.27 1.25 4.20
N VAL A 71 -3.53 0.94 5.27
CA VAL A 71 -2.82 1.94 6.08
C VAL A 71 -1.43 2.30 5.55
N SER A 72 -0.98 1.67 4.46
CA SER A 72 0.34 1.96 3.88
C SER A 72 0.44 3.43 3.49
N ASP A 73 1.58 4.05 3.80
CA ASP A 73 1.89 5.41 3.38
C ASP A 73 2.32 5.44 1.89
N LEU A 74 2.85 4.32 1.39
CA LEU A 74 3.19 4.08 -0.01
C LEU A 74 2.82 2.65 -0.41
N SER A 75 1.95 2.48 -1.41
CA SER A 75 1.45 1.19 -1.89
C SER A 75 1.70 1.04 -3.39
N VAL A 76 2.76 0.32 -3.78
CA VAL A 76 3.19 0.23 -5.19
C VAL A 76 2.83 -1.10 -5.84
N ILE A 77 2.67 -1.11 -7.17
CA ILE A 77 2.33 -2.35 -7.89
C ILE A 77 3.56 -3.25 -8.05
N ASP A 78 3.54 -4.41 -7.39
CA ASP A 78 4.54 -5.47 -7.53
C ASP A 78 4.02 -6.65 -8.39
N GLY A 79 3.90 -6.42 -9.70
CA GLY A 79 3.58 -7.51 -10.63
C GLY A 79 3.05 -7.04 -11.97
N MET A 80 3.56 -7.64 -13.05
CA MET A 80 3.13 -7.30 -14.41
C MET A 80 1.64 -7.52 -14.70
N PRO A 81 0.96 -8.57 -14.18
CA PRO A 81 -0.47 -8.73 -14.41
C PRO A 81 -1.31 -7.56 -13.88
N LEU A 82 -0.94 -6.99 -12.73
CA LEU A 82 -1.61 -5.80 -12.19
C LEU A 82 -1.30 -4.56 -13.04
N VAL A 83 -0.07 -4.42 -13.55
CA VAL A 83 0.27 -3.34 -14.51
C VAL A 83 -0.54 -3.45 -15.80
N TRP A 84 -0.66 -4.66 -16.37
CA TRP A 84 -1.48 -4.89 -17.57
C TRP A 84 -2.95 -4.58 -17.32
N LEU A 85 -3.47 -5.00 -16.16
CA LEU A 85 -4.84 -4.69 -15.75
C LEU A 85 -5.06 -3.18 -15.61
N ALA A 86 -4.17 -2.46 -14.93
CA ALA A 86 -4.22 -1.01 -14.81
C ALA A 86 -4.20 -0.32 -16.19
N LYS A 87 -3.32 -0.75 -17.10
CA LYS A 87 -3.27 -0.24 -18.48
C LYS A 87 -4.57 -0.49 -19.25
N MET A 88 -5.14 -1.70 -19.15
CA MET A 88 -6.43 -2.03 -19.75
C MET A 88 -7.57 -1.14 -19.20
N MET A 89 -7.50 -0.80 -17.91
CA MET A 89 -8.43 0.12 -17.25
C MET A 89 -8.17 1.60 -17.57
N LYS A 90 -7.18 1.91 -18.41
CA LYS A 90 -6.73 3.27 -18.76
C LYS A 90 -6.32 4.09 -17.53
N LEU A 91 -5.79 3.41 -16.52
CA LEU A 91 -5.21 4.05 -15.35
C LEU A 91 -3.78 4.53 -15.63
N PRO A 92 -3.31 5.62 -15.00
CA PRO A 92 -2.01 6.22 -15.29
C PRO A 92 -0.84 5.48 -14.63
N VAL A 93 -0.83 4.15 -14.73
CA VAL A 93 0.28 3.33 -14.24
C VAL A 93 1.54 3.60 -15.07
N LYS A 94 2.63 3.95 -14.39
CA LYS A 94 3.92 4.23 -15.03
C LYS A 94 4.66 2.93 -15.34
N GLU A 95 4.96 2.17 -14.31
CA GLU A 95 5.73 0.94 -14.41
C GLU A 95 5.44 -0.02 -13.26
N ARG A 96 6.06 -1.20 -13.31
CA ARG A 96 6.08 -2.15 -12.20
C ARG A 96 7.16 -1.71 -11.22
N VAL A 97 6.81 -1.58 -9.94
CA VAL A 97 7.75 -1.29 -8.85
C VAL A 97 7.82 -2.52 -7.95
N ALA A 98 8.71 -3.45 -8.29
CA ALA A 98 8.98 -4.58 -7.43
C ALA A 98 9.83 -4.14 -6.23
N GLY A 99 9.51 -4.63 -5.04
CA GLY A 99 10.26 -4.27 -3.83
C GLY A 99 11.75 -4.61 -3.94
N SER A 100 12.07 -5.69 -4.66
CA SER A 100 13.45 -6.08 -4.97
C SER A 100 14.17 -5.05 -5.85
N ASP A 101 13.47 -4.49 -6.83
CA ASP A 101 14.05 -3.55 -7.80
C ASP A 101 14.23 -2.18 -7.16
N LEU A 102 13.27 -1.76 -6.32
CA LEU A 102 13.38 -0.56 -5.50
C LEU A 102 14.51 -0.66 -4.47
N PHE A 103 14.65 -1.78 -3.77
CA PHE A 103 15.74 -2.00 -2.82
C PHE A 103 17.11 -1.97 -3.52
N GLN A 104 17.23 -2.60 -4.69
CA GLN A 104 18.44 -2.55 -5.51
C GLN A 104 18.76 -1.12 -5.97
N PHE A 105 17.77 -0.40 -6.50
CA PHE A 105 17.93 0.99 -6.94
C PHE A 105 18.44 1.89 -5.80
N LEU A 106 17.87 1.72 -4.61
CA LEU A 106 18.32 2.44 -3.43
C LEU A 106 19.74 2.01 -3.01
N SER A 107 20.09 0.72 -3.09
CA SER A 107 21.42 0.18 -2.75
C SER A 107 22.54 0.67 -3.67
N GLU A 108 22.27 0.85 -4.96
CA GLU A 108 23.26 1.26 -5.97
C GLU A 108 23.51 2.78 -6.00
N LYS A 109 22.53 3.58 -5.57
CA LYS A 109 22.64 5.04 -5.56
C LYS A 109 23.57 5.52 -4.45
N LYS A 110 24.76 6.01 -4.81
CA LYS A 110 25.72 6.62 -3.87
C LYS A 110 25.12 7.83 -3.14
N ARG A 111 25.42 7.95 -1.84
CA ARG A 111 24.97 9.03 -0.96
C ARG A 111 26.11 9.42 -0.02
N GLU A 112 26.09 10.65 0.48
CA GLU A 112 27.00 11.09 1.55
C GLU A 112 26.71 10.34 2.85
N GLU A 113 25.43 10.20 3.18
CA GLU A 113 24.94 9.40 4.30
C GLU A 113 24.24 8.14 3.75
N PRO A 114 24.82 6.93 3.93
CA PRO A 114 24.18 5.68 3.54
C PRO A 114 22.90 5.44 4.35
N ILE A 115 21.87 4.89 3.70
CA ILE A 115 20.64 4.50 4.38
C ILE A 115 20.94 3.32 5.31
N LYS A 116 20.65 3.47 6.60
CA LYS A 116 20.81 2.41 7.61
C LYS A 116 19.67 1.39 7.52
N VAL A 117 20.01 0.13 7.25
CA VAL A 117 19.04 -0.97 7.05
C VAL A 117 19.13 -1.99 8.20
N PHE A 118 17.99 -2.32 8.79
CA PHE A 118 17.85 -3.45 9.71
C PHE A 118 17.03 -4.57 9.09
N PHE A 119 17.53 -5.80 9.16
CA PHE A 119 16.83 -6.99 8.65
C PHE A 119 16.13 -7.75 9.77
N PHE A 120 14.82 -7.94 9.67
CA PHE A 120 14.03 -8.69 10.64
C PHE A 120 13.33 -9.88 10.00
N GLY A 121 13.63 -11.10 10.45
CA GLY A 121 13.10 -12.34 9.89
C GLY A 121 13.87 -12.87 8.69
N GLY A 122 13.28 -13.84 8.01
CA GLY A 122 13.94 -14.70 7.03
C GLY A 122 14.07 -16.13 7.56
N GLU A 123 14.58 -17.03 6.72
CA GLU A 123 14.98 -18.36 7.21
C GLU A 123 16.28 -18.26 8.03
N SER A 124 16.55 -19.28 8.84
CA SER A 124 17.73 -19.34 9.71
C SER A 124 19.01 -18.98 8.95
N GLY A 125 19.72 -17.96 9.42
CA GLY A 125 20.99 -17.47 8.85
C GLY A 125 20.85 -16.56 7.61
N VAL A 126 19.66 -16.41 7.03
CA VAL A 126 19.44 -15.54 5.87
C VAL A 126 19.61 -14.06 6.24
N ALA A 127 19.07 -13.64 7.38
CA ALA A 127 19.18 -12.25 7.84
C ALA A 127 20.63 -11.85 8.12
N GLU A 128 21.40 -12.73 8.74
CA GLU A 128 22.84 -12.53 8.98
C GLU A 128 23.60 -12.43 7.65
N LYS A 129 23.30 -13.31 6.69
CA LYS A 129 23.94 -13.29 5.38
C LYS A 129 23.60 -12.01 4.60
N ALA A 130 22.34 -11.56 4.64
CA ALA A 130 21.92 -10.31 4.04
C ALA A 130 22.60 -9.09 4.68
N HIS A 131 22.75 -9.10 6.01
CA HIS A 131 23.51 -8.08 6.75
C HIS A 131 24.95 -7.98 6.26
N LYS A 132 25.66 -9.12 6.16
CA LYS A 132 27.04 -9.17 5.66
C LYS A 132 27.14 -8.73 4.19
N GLN A 133 26.28 -9.25 3.32
CA GLN A 133 26.36 -8.99 1.88
C GLN A 133 26.03 -7.53 1.53
N LEU A 134 25.03 -6.92 2.20
CA LEU A 134 24.69 -5.52 1.95
C LEU A 134 25.88 -4.60 2.23
N ASN A 135 26.64 -4.87 3.30
CA ASN A 135 27.82 -4.09 3.68
C ASN A 135 29.02 -4.28 2.74
N ILE A 136 29.01 -5.33 1.89
CA ILE A 136 30.05 -5.57 0.90
C ILE A 136 29.67 -4.92 -0.45
N ASP A 137 28.43 -5.09 -0.88
CA ASP A 137 28.03 -4.76 -2.26
C ASP A 137 27.37 -3.39 -2.41
N SER A 138 26.82 -2.83 -1.33
CA SER A 138 26.03 -1.60 -1.43
C SER A 138 26.92 -0.36 -1.52
N ALA A 139 26.55 0.55 -2.43
CA ALA A 139 27.18 1.86 -2.54
C ALA A 139 26.37 2.96 -1.84
N GLY A 140 25.12 2.65 -1.42
CA GLY A 140 24.14 3.63 -0.93
C GLY A 140 23.44 3.25 0.37
N MET A 141 23.66 2.03 0.87
CA MET A 141 23.10 1.53 2.12
C MET A 141 24.17 0.91 3.00
N VAL A 142 23.89 0.82 4.29
CA VAL A 142 24.66 0.07 5.28
C VAL A 142 23.70 -0.74 6.14
N SER A 143 23.99 -2.01 6.36
CA SER A 143 23.22 -2.80 7.33
C SER A 143 23.72 -2.54 8.74
N VAL A 144 22.84 -2.04 9.59
CA VAL A 144 23.12 -1.71 11.00
C VAL A 144 22.72 -2.81 11.98
N GLY A 145 22.03 -3.85 11.50
CA GLY A 145 21.71 -5.00 12.32
C GLY A 145 20.80 -5.99 11.64
N PHE A 146 20.62 -7.12 12.30
CA PHE A 146 19.66 -8.12 11.93
C PHE A 146 19.10 -8.83 13.17
N TYR A 147 17.93 -9.43 13.02
CA TYR A 147 17.36 -10.32 14.02
C TYR A 147 16.50 -11.39 13.35
N ASP A 148 16.77 -12.65 13.70
CA ASP A 148 15.92 -13.78 13.33
C ASP A 148 15.08 -14.19 14.54
N PRO A 149 13.76 -13.94 14.54
CA PRO A 149 12.86 -14.37 15.59
C PRO A 149 12.54 -15.88 15.52
N GLY A 150 12.91 -16.57 14.45
CA GLY A 150 12.49 -17.94 14.17
C GLY A 150 10.99 -18.07 13.90
N PHE A 151 10.47 -19.30 14.01
CA PHE A 151 9.08 -19.64 13.75
C PHE A 151 8.20 -19.55 15.00
N ILE A 152 8.11 -18.35 15.59
CA ILE A 152 7.34 -18.08 16.82
C ILE A 152 6.03 -17.32 16.54
N SER A 153 5.16 -17.16 17.53
CA SER A 153 3.93 -16.34 17.40
C SER A 153 4.25 -14.85 17.20
N ILE A 154 3.26 -14.05 16.77
CA ILE A 154 3.46 -12.59 16.58
C ILE A 154 3.77 -11.94 17.93
N GLU A 155 3.11 -12.39 18.99
CA GLU A 155 3.23 -11.90 20.35
C GLU A 155 4.65 -12.14 20.88
N GLU A 156 5.19 -13.34 20.71
CA GLU A 156 6.55 -13.69 21.15
C GLU A 156 7.63 -12.89 20.39
N MET A 157 7.45 -12.64 19.09
CA MET A 157 8.38 -11.80 18.32
C MET A 157 8.13 -10.28 18.49
N SER A 158 7.17 -9.89 19.31
CA SER A 158 6.84 -8.49 19.64
C SER A 158 7.24 -8.11 21.06
N GLN A 159 8.06 -8.94 21.72
CA GLN A 159 8.59 -8.63 23.05
C GLN A 159 9.41 -7.34 23.03
N ASP A 160 9.30 -6.55 24.10
CA ASP A 160 9.88 -5.20 24.16
C ASP A 160 11.41 -5.20 24.01
N ASN A 161 12.11 -6.25 24.45
CA ASN A 161 13.55 -6.41 24.24
C ASN A 161 13.93 -6.55 22.76
N ILE A 162 13.09 -7.22 21.95
CA ILE A 162 13.30 -7.36 20.50
C ILE A 162 13.09 -6.01 19.83
N ILE A 163 12.00 -5.32 20.18
CA ILE A 163 11.70 -3.99 19.64
C ILE A 163 12.79 -2.99 20.01
N GLN A 164 13.26 -3.02 21.27
CA GLN A 164 14.35 -2.19 21.74
C GLN A 164 15.64 -2.48 20.96
N LYS A 165 15.99 -3.75 20.72
CA LYS A 165 17.15 -4.10 19.88
C LYS A 165 17.08 -3.53 18.47
N ILE A 166 15.89 -3.50 17.87
CA ILE A 166 15.68 -2.88 16.54
C ILE A 166 15.88 -1.37 16.62
N ASN A 167 15.29 -0.72 17.63
CA ASN A 167 15.36 0.73 17.80
C ASN A 167 16.76 1.23 18.16
N ASP A 168 17.49 0.49 19.01
CA ASP A 168 18.85 0.81 19.44
C ASP A 168 19.86 0.75 18.28
N ALA A 169 19.55 0.00 17.21
CA ALA A 169 20.34 -0.01 15.98
C ALA A 169 20.11 1.22 15.10
N GLU A 170 19.15 2.08 15.45
CA GLU A 170 18.78 3.32 14.75
C GLU A 170 18.62 3.17 13.22
N PRO A 171 17.80 2.22 12.73
CA PRO A 171 17.63 2.03 11.30
C PRO A 171 16.77 3.14 10.67
N ASP A 172 17.17 3.55 9.48
CA ASP A 172 16.35 4.38 8.59
C ASP A 172 15.28 3.53 7.88
N PHE A 173 15.64 2.28 7.58
CA PHE A 173 14.80 1.31 6.87
C PHE A 173 14.78 -0.03 7.62
N LEU A 174 13.63 -0.38 8.18
CA LEU A 174 13.34 -1.72 8.71
C LEU A 174 12.72 -2.63 7.63
N LEU A 175 13.47 -3.66 7.23
CA LEU A 175 13.01 -4.68 6.29
C LEU A 175 12.51 -5.91 7.04
N VAL A 176 11.19 -6.16 6.95
CA VAL A 176 10.53 -7.32 7.57
C VAL A 176 10.37 -8.43 6.54
N ALA A 177 11.06 -9.54 6.74
CA ALA A 177 11.08 -10.68 5.82
C ALA A 177 10.34 -11.91 6.39
N LEU A 178 9.09 -11.72 6.78
CA LEU A 178 8.20 -12.83 7.21
C LEU A 178 7.29 -13.28 6.05
N GLY A 179 6.43 -14.28 6.26
CA GLY A 179 5.34 -14.55 5.30
C GLY A 179 4.39 -13.33 5.20
N ALA A 180 3.82 -13.05 4.02
CA ALA A 180 3.05 -11.82 3.75
C ALA A 180 2.04 -11.45 4.85
N LYS A 181 1.13 -12.38 5.20
CA LYS A 181 0.12 -12.17 6.24
C LYS A 181 0.74 -11.89 7.61
N LYS A 182 1.73 -12.70 8.00
CA LYS A 182 2.39 -12.60 9.31
C LYS A 182 3.22 -11.33 9.44
N GLY A 183 3.96 -10.96 8.39
CA GLY A 183 4.80 -9.76 8.37
C GLY A 183 3.97 -8.49 8.41
N GLN A 184 2.90 -8.42 7.62
CA GLN A 184 1.94 -7.32 7.68
C GLN A 184 1.31 -7.19 9.07
N ALA A 185 0.84 -8.30 9.66
CA ALA A 185 0.28 -8.28 11.01
C ALA A 185 1.30 -7.89 12.09
N TRP A 186 2.55 -8.36 11.99
CA TRP A 186 3.62 -7.98 12.92
C TRP A 186 3.95 -6.48 12.84
N ILE A 187 4.02 -5.93 11.63
CA ILE A 187 4.22 -4.48 11.44
C ILE A 187 3.07 -3.72 12.09
N MET A 188 1.82 -4.11 11.82
CA MET A 188 0.65 -3.46 12.42
C MET A 188 0.67 -3.48 13.95
N ASN A 189 1.05 -4.62 14.55
CA ASN A 189 1.12 -4.78 15.99
C ASN A 189 2.19 -3.89 16.66
N ASN A 190 3.31 -3.65 15.95
CA ASN A 190 4.47 -2.97 16.51
C ASN A 190 4.71 -1.56 15.96
N MET A 191 3.91 -1.10 14.99
CA MET A 191 4.15 0.14 14.25
C MET A 191 4.34 1.36 15.16
N ALA A 192 3.57 1.45 16.25
CA ALA A 192 3.66 2.56 17.20
C ALA A 192 4.92 2.51 18.10
N LYS A 193 5.60 1.37 18.20
CA LYS A 193 6.81 1.16 19.01
C LYS A 193 8.11 1.22 18.19
N LEU A 194 8.02 1.22 16.88
CA LEU A 194 9.18 1.19 15.98
C LEU A 194 9.58 2.62 15.57
N ASN A 195 10.87 2.94 15.74
CA ASN A 195 11.39 4.29 15.46
C ASN A 195 11.85 4.47 14.01
N ALA A 196 11.97 3.40 13.23
CA ALA A 196 12.42 3.45 11.85
C ALA A 196 11.47 4.29 10.99
N PRO A 197 11.95 5.33 10.29
CA PRO A 197 11.13 6.12 9.37
C PRO A 197 10.49 5.26 8.29
N VAL A 198 11.24 4.33 7.70
CA VAL A 198 10.73 3.45 6.63
C VAL A 198 10.59 2.04 7.17
N ILE A 199 9.39 1.47 7.03
CA ILE A 199 9.11 0.08 7.41
C ILE A 199 8.51 -0.58 6.18
N SER A 200 8.95 -1.79 5.83
CA SER A 200 8.37 -2.53 4.72
C SER A 200 8.41 -4.02 4.92
N HIS A 201 7.33 -4.69 4.48
CA HIS A 201 7.32 -6.14 4.33
C HIS A 201 7.89 -6.52 2.96
N LEU A 202 9.10 -7.09 2.94
CA LEU A 202 9.82 -7.45 1.71
C LEU A 202 10.40 -8.87 1.79
N GLY A 203 9.51 -9.86 1.94
CA GLY A 203 9.87 -11.27 2.15
C GLY A 203 10.94 -11.83 1.21
N ALA A 204 10.76 -11.72 -0.11
CA ALA A 204 11.72 -12.28 -1.06
C ALA A 204 13.02 -11.46 -1.20
N VAL A 205 13.01 -10.19 -0.79
CA VAL A 205 14.15 -9.28 -0.99
C VAL A 205 15.35 -9.71 -0.16
N ILE A 206 15.12 -10.15 1.08
CA ILE A 206 16.20 -10.61 1.95
C ILE A 206 16.99 -11.77 1.32
N ASN A 207 16.30 -12.67 0.62
CA ASN A 207 16.92 -13.82 -0.06
C ASN A 207 17.75 -13.40 -1.28
N PHE A 208 17.32 -12.35 -1.99
CA PHE A 208 18.10 -11.77 -3.08
C PHE A 208 19.35 -11.06 -2.55
N VAL A 209 19.24 -10.31 -1.46
CA VAL A 209 20.37 -9.62 -0.83
C VAL A 209 21.36 -10.64 -0.25
N ALA A 210 20.87 -11.70 0.39
CA ALA A 210 21.70 -12.80 0.89
C ALA A 210 22.35 -13.63 -0.24
N GLY A 211 22.04 -13.37 -1.51
CA GLY A 211 22.53 -14.15 -2.66
C GLY A 211 22.04 -15.61 -2.68
N SER A 212 20.98 -15.93 -1.94
CA SER A 212 20.45 -17.29 -1.82
C SER A 212 19.51 -17.65 -2.98
N VAL A 213 18.97 -16.66 -3.69
CA VAL A 213 18.09 -16.86 -4.84
C VAL A 213 18.58 -16.07 -6.04
N VAL A 214 18.65 -16.72 -7.20
CA VAL A 214 19.04 -16.07 -8.45
C VAL A 214 17.83 -15.37 -9.07
N ARG A 215 17.98 -14.07 -9.36
CA ARG A 215 16.93 -13.29 -10.05
C ARG A 215 16.70 -13.82 -11.47
N ALA A 216 15.48 -13.66 -11.96
CA ALA A 216 15.18 -13.94 -13.36
C ALA A 216 16.03 -13.05 -14.28
N PRO A 217 16.53 -13.57 -15.42
CA PRO A 217 17.28 -12.77 -16.38
C PRO A 217 16.50 -11.50 -16.80
N GLU A 218 17.21 -10.42 -17.12
CA GLU A 218 16.60 -9.11 -17.39
C GLU A 218 15.52 -9.17 -18.48
N LYS A 219 15.74 -9.95 -19.55
CA LYS A 219 14.75 -10.16 -20.62
C LYS A 219 13.44 -10.75 -20.06
N TRP A 220 13.52 -11.75 -19.19
CA TRP A 220 12.34 -12.38 -18.57
C TRP A 220 11.59 -11.40 -17.67
N ARG A 221 12.33 -10.56 -16.92
CA ARG A 221 11.74 -9.51 -16.10
C ARG A 221 11.01 -8.46 -16.96
N LYS A 222 11.63 -8.01 -18.06
CA LYS A 222 11.02 -7.06 -19.02
C LYS A 222 9.75 -7.62 -19.69
N PHE A 223 9.73 -8.91 -20.03
CA PHE A 223 8.54 -9.58 -20.58
C PHE A 223 7.50 -9.95 -19.51
N GLY A 224 7.78 -9.74 -18.22
CA GLY A 224 6.87 -10.11 -17.14
C GLY A 224 6.77 -11.61 -16.88
N LEU A 225 7.76 -12.39 -17.31
CA LEU A 225 7.84 -13.84 -17.16
C LEU A 225 8.60 -14.27 -15.89
N GLU A 226 8.84 -13.34 -14.96
CA GLU A 226 9.52 -13.64 -13.69
C GLU A 226 8.82 -14.76 -12.90
N TRP A 227 7.49 -14.86 -13.00
CA TRP A 227 6.71 -15.92 -12.37
C TRP A 227 7.05 -17.31 -12.92
N LEU A 228 7.31 -17.46 -14.24
CA LEU A 228 7.75 -18.72 -14.83
C LEU A 228 9.15 -19.11 -14.33
N TRP A 229 10.05 -18.13 -14.23
CA TRP A 229 11.37 -18.37 -13.65
C TRP A 229 11.30 -18.80 -12.19
N ARG A 230 10.38 -18.23 -11.41
CA ARG A 230 10.13 -18.67 -10.03
C ARG A 230 9.53 -20.07 -9.96
N ILE A 231 8.61 -20.47 -10.84
CA ILE A 231 8.14 -21.86 -10.91
C ILE A 231 9.31 -22.81 -11.17
N LYS A 232 10.24 -22.43 -12.05
CA LYS A 232 11.42 -23.24 -12.34
C LYS A 232 12.30 -23.46 -11.10
N GLN A 233 12.47 -22.42 -10.26
CA GLN A 233 13.28 -22.51 -9.04
C GLN A 233 12.53 -23.15 -7.86
N GLU A 234 11.24 -22.89 -7.74
CA GLU A 234 10.36 -23.38 -6.68
C GLU A 234 9.09 -23.98 -7.30
N PRO A 235 9.11 -25.28 -7.67
CA PRO A 235 7.99 -25.91 -8.38
C PRO A 235 6.67 -25.76 -7.64
N ASN A 236 6.65 -25.89 -6.32
CA ASN A 236 5.43 -25.80 -5.49
C ASN A 236 4.65 -24.48 -5.66
N LEU A 237 5.28 -23.42 -6.18
CA LEU A 237 4.60 -22.16 -6.50
C LEU A 237 3.56 -22.30 -7.63
N TRP A 238 3.64 -23.34 -8.48
CA TRP A 238 2.69 -23.54 -9.58
C TRP A 238 1.25 -23.62 -9.08
N LYS A 239 1.00 -24.32 -7.97
CA LYS A 239 -0.34 -24.48 -7.36
C LYS A 239 -0.91 -23.13 -6.96
N ARG A 240 -0.06 -22.29 -6.35
CA ARG A 240 -0.44 -20.93 -5.96
C ARG A 240 -0.76 -20.08 -7.19
N TYR A 241 0.07 -20.12 -8.24
CA TYR A 241 -0.18 -19.33 -9.45
C TYR A 241 -1.42 -19.77 -10.22
N VAL A 242 -1.77 -21.06 -10.24
CA VAL A 242 -3.03 -21.52 -10.83
C VAL A 242 -4.22 -21.00 -10.03
N LYS A 243 -4.19 -21.10 -8.69
CA LYS A 243 -5.23 -20.55 -7.83
C LYS A 243 -5.36 -19.04 -8.02
N ASP A 244 -4.24 -18.32 -7.96
CA ASP A 244 -4.20 -16.87 -8.12
C ASP A 244 -4.71 -16.45 -9.51
N GLY A 245 -4.32 -17.18 -10.57
CA GLY A 245 -4.77 -16.95 -11.95
C GLY A 245 -6.27 -17.19 -12.14
N TRP A 246 -6.82 -18.23 -11.49
CA TRP A 246 -8.25 -18.51 -11.50
C TRP A 246 -9.04 -17.40 -10.79
N SER A 247 -8.64 -17.06 -9.55
CA SER A 247 -9.28 -16.00 -8.78
C SER A 247 -9.18 -14.64 -9.48
N LEU A 248 -8.03 -14.33 -10.09
CA LEU A 248 -7.86 -13.13 -10.90
C LEU A 248 -8.81 -13.09 -12.10
N SER A 249 -8.92 -14.19 -12.84
CA SER A 249 -9.83 -14.31 -13.99
C SER A 249 -11.28 -14.10 -13.56
N TRP A 250 -11.69 -14.69 -12.44
CA TRP A 250 -13.02 -14.52 -11.88
C TRP A 250 -13.30 -13.08 -11.48
N LEU A 251 -12.40 -12.43 -10.74
CA LEU A 251 -12.53 -11.02 -10.35
C LEU A 251 -12.51 -10.09 -11.56
N LEU A 252 -11.71 -10.40 -12.57
CA LEU A 252 -11.66 -9.64 -13.81
C LEU A 252 -13.02 -9.65 -14.51
N LEU A 253 -13.61 -10.83 -14.71
CA LEU A 253 -14.88 -11.00 -15.42
C LEU A 253 -16.08 -10.45 -14.63
N THR A 254 -16.10 -10.65 -13.31
CA THR A 254 -17.26 -10.30 -12.48
C THR A 254 -17.23 -8.89 -11.89
N LYS A 255 -16.04 -8.28 -11.75
CA LYS A 255 -15.86 -6.98 -11.10
C LYS A 255 -15.22 -5.96 -12.03
N GLN A 256 -14.00 -6.20 -12.47
CA GLN A 256 -13.17 -5.18 -13.10
C GLN A 256 -13.60 -4.82 -14.54
N LEU A 257 -14.01 -5.80 -15.35
CA LEU A 257 -14.55 -5.53 -16.69
C LEU A 257 -15.92 -4.83 -16.63
N PRO A 258 -16.90 -5.30 -15.84
CA PRO A 258 -18.14 -4.54 -15.64
C PRO A 258 -17.88 -3.12 -15.10
N TYR A 259 -16.92 -2.96 -14.17
CA TYR A 259 -16.50 -1.66 -13.68
C TYR A 259 -16.07 -0.75 -14.84
N TYR A 260 -15.19 -1.22 -15.73
CA TYR A 260 -14.73 -0.44 -16.89
C TYR A 260 -15.87 0.08 -17.76
N PHE A 261 -16.82 -0.79 -18.14
CA PHE A 261 -17.94 -0.40 -19.01
C PHE A 261 -18.91 0.55 -18.30
N VAL A 262 -19.24 0.28 -17.04
CA VAL A 262 -20.13 1.13 -16.24
C VAL A 262 -19.50 2.49 -15.98
N ASN A 263 -18.22 2.53 -15.63
CA ASN A 263 -17.46 3.76 -15.42
C ASN A 263 -17.42 4.62 -16.67
N LYS A 264 -17.11 4.01 -17.83
CA LYS A 264 -17.12 4.70 -19.13
C LYS A 264 -18.50 5.26 -19.48
N LYS A 265 -19.58 4.54 -19.15
CA LYS A 265 -20.96 4.99 -19.35
C LYS A 265 -21.31 6.19 -18.46
N TYR A 266 -21.00 6.11 -17.16
CA TYR A 266 -21.35 7.15 -16.19
C TYR A 266 -20.48 8.40 -16.29
N LYS A 267 -19.28 8.30 -16.86
CA LYS A 267 -18.40 9.45 -17.12
C LYS A 267 -18.89 10.38 -18.24
N ARG A 268 -19.76 9.93 -19.15
CA ARG A 268 -20.20 10.73 -20.31
C ARG A 268 -21.20 11.82 -19.89
N GLY A 269 -20.90 13.07 -20.27
CA GLY A 269 -21.88 14.18 -20.28
C GLY A 269 -22.10 14.91 -18.96
N MET A 270 -21.08 15.07 -18.11
CA MET A 270 -21.21 15.72 -16.80
C MET A 270 -20.25 16.91 -16.63
N SER A 271 -20.71 17.93 -15.90
CA SER A 271 -19.88 19.06 -15.44
C SER A 271 -18.76 18.57 -14.50
N GLN A 272 -17.60 19.21 -14.56
CA GLN A 272 -16.42 18.91 -13.74
C GLN A 272 -16.43 19.60 -12.37
N ASP A 273 -17.46 20.39 -12.08
CA ASP A 273 -17.53 21.10 -10.80
C ASP A 273 -17.83 20.15 -9.63
N ASN A 274 -17.18 20.44 -8.50
CA ASN A 274 -17.47 19.82 -7.23
C ASN A 274 -17.60 20.86 -6.11
N ALA A 275 -18.37 20.47 -5.11
CA ALA A 275 -18.51 21.21 -3.87
C ALA A 275 -18.22 20.28 -2.70
N VAL A 276 -17.47 20.80 -1.74
CA VAL A 276 -17.05 20.12 -0.52
C VAL A 276 -17.43 21.05 0.62
N ASN A 277 -18.34 20.62 1.50
CA ASN A 277 -18.81 21.42 2.62
C ASN A 277 -18.64 20.64 3.94
N TRP A 278 -17.94 21.24 4.89
CA TRP A 278 -17.65 20.66 6.20
C TRP A 278 -18.62 21.18 7.26
N GLN A 279 -19.28 20.27 7.99
CA GLN A 279 -20.05 20.60 9.18
C GLN A 279 -19.34 20.05 10.43
N PRO A 280 -18.61 20.91 11.18
CA PRO A 280 -17.88 20.49 12.38
C PRO A 280 -18.78 19.87 13.46
N ASN A 281 -19.96 20.44 13.69
CA ASN A 281 -20.85 20.02 14.79
C ASN A 281 -21.34 18.57 14.65
N THR A 282 -21.52 18.10 13.41
CA THR A 282 -22.05 16.76 13.10
C THR A 282 -20.97 15.83 12.57
N TYR A 283 -19.72 16.30 12.48
CA TYR A 283 -18.60 15.62 11.83
C TYR A 283 -18.98 15.05 10.46
N THR A 284 -19.72 15.86 9.68
CA THR A 284 -20.27 15.44 8.39
C THR A 284 -19.71 16.28 7.25
N LEU A 285 -19.15 15.59 6.27
CA LEU A 285 -18.66 16.14 5.02
C LEU A 285 -19.71 15.95 3.93
N PHE A 286 -20.30 17.04 3.46
CA PHE A 286 -21.27 17.03 2.38
C PHE A 286 -20.56 17.22 1.05
N LEU A 287 -20.71 16.24 0.17
CA LEU A 287 -20.11 16.24 -1.15
C LEU A 287 -21.18 16.38 -2.23
N ALA A 288 -20.94 17.26 -3.20
CA ALA A 288 -21.78 17.41 -4.37
C ALA A 288 -20.97 17.55 -5.65
N GLY A 289 -21.54 17.10 -6.76
CA GLY A 289 -20.90 17.16 -8.07
C GLY A 289 -20.00 15.97 -8.39
N TYR A 290 -18.95 16.21 -9.17
CA TYR A 290 -18.13 15.19 -9.83
C TYR A 290 -16.77 15.06 -9.14
N PHE A 291 -16.39 13.86 -8.70
CA PHE A 291 -15.08 13.66 -8.06
C PHE A 291 -14.19 12.75 -8.91
N GLN A 292 -13.09 13.30 -9.41
CA GLN A 292 -12.09 12.59 -10.20
C GLN A 292 -10.68 13.13 -9.94
N SER A 293 -9.66 12.48 -10.49
CA SER A 293 -8.25 12.75 -10.15
C SER A 293 -7.80 14.22 -10.27
N ASP A 294 -8.43 15.03 -11.13
CA ASP A 294 -8.05 16.42 -11.39
C ASP A 294 -8.73 17.45 -10.47
N ASN A 295 -9.66 17.05 -9.59
CA ASN A 295 -10.42 17.99 -8.78
C ASN A 295 -10.54 17.62 -7.28
N LEU A 296 -9.60 16.82 -6.75
CA LEU A 296 -9.61 16.38 -5.34
C LEU A 296 -8.89 17.32 -4.37
N GLU A 297 -8.24 18.39 -4.86
CA GLU A 297 -7.41 19.28 -4.04
C GLU A 297 -8.19 19.88 -2.85
N LYS A 298 -9.43 20.34 -3.08
CA LYS A 298 -10.30 20.89 -2.01
C LYS A 298 -10.62 19.84 -0.95
N LEU A 299 -10.86 18.60 -1.38
CA LEU A 299 -11.13 17.49 -0.47
C LEU A 299 -9.87 17.17 0.34
N ASP A 300 -8.74 17.00 -0.32
CA ASP A 300 -7.48 16.62 0.32
C ASP A 300 -7.01 17.68 1.33
N ALA A 301 -7.11 18.97 0.98
CA ALA A 301 -6.78 20.09 1.89
C ALA A 301 -7.70 20.11 3.12
N LEU A 302 -8.99 19.87 2.92
CA LEU A 302 -9.93 19.85 4.03
C LEU A 302 -9.67 18.65 4.95
N ILE A 303 -9.53 17.43 4.43
CA ILE A 303 -9.29 16.27 5.30
C ILE A 303 -7.93 16.41 6.02
N SER A 304 -6.94 17.07 5.41
CA SER A 304 -5.65 17.35 6.05
C SER A 304 -5.74 18.31 7.23
N THR A 305 -6.72 19.22 7.24
CA THR A 305 -6.95 20.20 8.31
C THR A 305 -7.99 19.75 9.33
N MET A 306 -8.72 18.66 9.07
CA MET A 306 -9.70 18.11 10.01
C MET A 306 -9.02 17.62 11.29
N VAL A 307 -9.51 18.12 12.43
CA VAL A 307 -9.16 17.60 13.76
C VAL A 307 -10.33 16.73 14.24
N LEU A 308 -10.07 15.44 14.42
CA LEU A 308 -11.07 14.46 14.86
C LEU A 308 -10.90 14.06 16.33
N ALA A 309 -10.22 14.89 17.12
CA ALA A 309 -9.97 14.62 18.52
C ALA A 309 -11.31 14.34 19.25
N ASN A 310 -11.39 13.20 19.94
CA ASN A 310 -12.53 12.76 20.75
C ASN A 310 -13.81 12.33 19.98
N HIS A 311 -13.73 12.09 18.66
CA HIS A 311 -14.87 11.56 17.90
C HIS A 311 -14.61 10.15 17.37
N SER A 312 -15.61 9.29 17.53
CA SER A 312 -15.56 7.89 17.07
C SER A 312 -15.97 7.72 15.61
N GLN A 313 -16.55 8.74 14.97
CA GLN A 313 -17.10 8.63 13.63
C GLN A 313 -16.89 9.90 12.79
N LEU A 314 -16.51 9.70 11.52
CA LEU A 314 -16.56 10.71 10.46
C LEU A 314 -17.65 10.29 9.47
N LYS A 315 -18.51 11.22 9.05
CA LYS A 315 -19.57 10.96 8.07
C LYS A 315 -19.26 11.67 6.76
N ILE A 316 -19.44 10.98 5.64
CA ILE A 316 -19.39 11.58 4.30
C ILE A 316 -20.74 11.37 3.63
N ASP A 317 -21.45 12.46 3.39
CA ASP A 317 -22.71 12.46 2.67
C ASP A 317 -22.47 12.58 1.15
N LEU A 318 -22.97 11.58 0.42
CA LEU A 318 -22.84 11.46 -1.03
C LEU A 318 -24.16 11.70 -1.78
N SER A 319 -25.18 12.29 -1.14
CA SER A 319 -26.48 12.59 -1.75
C SER A 319 -26.35 13.55 -2.94
N GLY A 320 -25.46 14.55 -2.82
CA GLY A 320 -25.15 15.52 -3.87
C GLY A 320 -24.25 14.98 -4.98
N VAL A 321 -23.58 13.83 -4.77
CA VAL A 321 -22.57 13.33 -5.69
C VAL A 321 -23.18 12.76 -6.96
N SER A 322 -22.63 13.16 -8.11
CA SER A 322 -23.08 12.73 -9.43
C SER A 322 -22.21 11.61 -10.00
N TYR A 323 -20.92 11.57 -9.66
CA TYR A 323 -19.98 10.55 -10.11
C TYR A 323 -18.73 10.56 -9.24
N ILE A 324 -18.08 9.39 -9.15
CA ILE A 324 -16.77 9.19 -8.53
C ILE A 324 -15.92 8.29 -9.43
N ASP A 325 -14.60 8.51 -9.48
CA ASP A 325 -13.66 7.59 -10.13
C ASP A 325 -12.84 6.75 -9.13
N SER A 326 -11.90 5.95 -9.67
CA SER A 326 -11.02 5.12 -8.84
C SER A 326 -10.07 5.94 -7.97
N SER A 327 -9.79 7.19 -8.33
CA SER A 327 -8.89 8.06 -7.58
C SER A 327 -9.57 8.57 -6.31
N PHE A 328 -10.83 9.02 -6.42
CA PHE A 328 -11.65 9.41 -5.26
C PHE A 328 -11.88 8.22 -4.32
N MET A 329 -12.20 7.05 -4.87
CA MET A 329 -12.34 5.84 -4.07
C MET A 329 -11.05 5.52 -3.29
N ALA A 330 -9.87 5.75 -3.88
CA ALA A 330 -8.60 5.51 -3.19
C ALA A 330 -8.41 6.46 -1.99
N ARG A 331 -8.79 7.74 -2.13
CA ARG A 331 -8.79 8.69 -1.01
C ARG A 331 -9.67 8.21 0.13
N LEU A 332 -10.88 7.72 -0.18
CA LEU A 332 -11.79 7.20 0.86
C LEU A 332 -11.21 5.97 1.58
N LEU A 333 -10.60 5.03 0.86
CA LEU A 333 -9.99 3.85 1.48
C LEU A 333 -8.81 4.24 2.38
N THR A 334 -7.94 5.11 1.89
CA THR A 334 -6.77 5.60 2.63
C THR A 334 -7.21 6.39 3.87
N LEU A 335 -8.26 7.20 3.75
CA LEU A 335 -8.86 7.89 4.88
C LEU A 335 -9.43 6.90 5.91
N GLN A 336 -10.24 5.94 5.47
CA GLN A 336 -10.79 4.89 6.36
C GLN A 336 -9.68 4.15 7.11
N GLY A 337 -8.61 3.72 6.42
CA GLY A 337 -7.51 3.00 7.05
C GLY A 337 -6.88 3.80 8.20
N LYS A 338 -6.64 5.11 7.98
CA LYS A 338 -6.08 5.98 9.01
C LYS A 338 -7.05 6.27 10.14
N LEU A 339 -8.33 6.45 9.84
CA LEU A 339 -9.35 6.63 10.86
C LEU A 339 -9.42 5.38 11.76
N ASN A 340 -9.35 4.19 11.17
CA ASN A 340 -9.32 2.93 11.92
C ASN A 340 -8.13 2.87 12.89
N LEU A 341 -6.94 3.32 12.47
CA LEU A 341 -5.77 3.43 13.37
C LEU A 341 -6.01 4.40 14.52
N ALA A 342 -6.80 5.45 14.30
CA ALA A 342 -7.18 6.43 15.32
C ALA A 342 -8.42 6.02 16.13
N GLY A 343 -8.97 4.82 15.92
CA GLY A 343 -10.20 4.36 16.57
C GLY A 343 -11.48 5.06 16.08
N CYS A 344 -11.44 5.67 14.90
CA CYS A 344 -12.56 6.36 14.27
C CYS A 344 -13.07 5.57 13.05
N GLU A 345 -14.39 5.51 12.86
CA GLU A 345 -15.03 4.84 11.73
C GLU A 345 -15.51 5.86 10.69
N LEU A 346 -15.22 5.63 9.40
CA LEU A 346 -15.83 6.39 8.31
C LEU A 346 -17.18 5.78 7.88
N ILE A 347 -18.22 6.61 7.91
CA ILE A 347 -19.59 6.25 7.51
C ILE A 347 -19.95 6.98 6.23
N VAL A 348 -20.41 6.24 5.22
CA VAL A 348 -20.89 6.78 3.95
C VAL A 348 -22.40 6.93 3.98
N LEU A 349 -22.90 8.16 3.93
CA LEU A 349 -24.32 8.50 3.95
C LEU A 349 -24.86 8.72 2.54
N ASN A 350 -26.07 8.22 2.29
CA ASN A 350 -26.89 8.53 1.12
C ASN A 350 -26.22 8.37 -0.27
N PRO A 351 -25.37 7.35 -0.53
CA PRO A 351 -24.83 7.17 -1.86
C PRO A 351 -25.93 6.76 -2.85
N LYS A 352 -26.07 7.51 -3.96
CA LYS A 352 -26.97 7.14 -5.05
C LYS A 352 -26.65 5.73 -5.56
N GLN A 353 -27.65 5.03 -6.10
CA GLN A 353 -27.48 3.65 -6.59
C GLN A 353 -26.36 3.51 -7.64
N LYS A 354 -26.16 4.52 -8.49
CA LYS A 354 -25.03 4.57 -9.44
C LYS A 354 -23.66 4.57 -8.74
N ILE A 355 -23.54 5.28 -7.62
CA ILE A 355 -22.30 5.39 -6.83
C ILE A 355 -22.05 4.07 -6.12
N LYS A 356 -23.07 3.48 -5.47
CA LYS A 356 -22.99 2.14 -4.88
C LYS A 356 -22.53 1.09 -5.90
N ARG A 357 -23.07 1.14 -7.12
CA ARG A 357 -22.70 0.22 -8.21
C ARG A 357 -21.22 0.36 -8.60
N LEU A 358 -20.72 1.59 -8.75
CA LEU A 358 -19.29 1.82 -9.04
C LEU A 358 -18.40 1.28 -7.92
N MET A 359 -18.72 1.61 -6.66
CA MET A 359 -17.96 1.14 -5.49
C MET A 359 -17.98 -0.39 -5.36
N SER A 360 -19.12 -1.03 -5.63
CA SER A 360 -19.27 -2.50 -5.56
C SER A 360 -18.46 -3.22 -6.64
N LEU A 361 -18.44 -2.67 -7.85
CA LEU A 361 -17.66 -3.22 -8.97
C LEU A 361 -16.16 -2.93 -8.83
N ALA A 362 -15.78 -1.81 -8.21
CA ALA A 362 -14.39 -1.53 -7.84
C ALA A 362 -13.91 -2.39 -6.63
N GLY A 363 -14.80 -3.12 -5.97
CA GLY A 363 -14.47 -3.98 -4.83
C GLY A 363 -14.33 -3.25 -3.48
N VAL A 364 -14.75 -1.98 -3.41
CA VAL A 364 -14.52 -1.12 -2.24
C VAL A 364 -15.74 -0.90 -1.37
N LEU A 365 -16.96 -1.12 -1.89
CA LEU A 365 -18.20 -0.81 -1.15
C LEU A 365 -18.26 -1.52 0.21
N LYS A 366 -17.81 -2.77 0.28
CA LYS A 366 -17.79 -3.59 1.51
C LYS A 366 -16.83 -3.07 2.59
N ARG A 367 -15.98 -2.09 2.27
CA ARG A 367 -15.01 -1.48 3.19
C ARG A 367 -15.59 -0.34 4.01
N PHE A 368 -16.81 0.08 3.69
CA PHE A 368 -17.46 1.21 4.32
C PHE A 368 -18.77 0.76 4.96
N LYS A 369 -19.09 1.38 6.10
CA LYS A 369 -20.45 1.35 6.64
C LYS A 369 -21.32 2.31 5.84
N VAL A 370 -22.33 1.78 5.17
CA VAL A 370 -23.21 2.56 4.27
C VAL A 370 -24.59 2.69 4.89
N ILE A 371 -25.03 3.93 5.09
CA ILE A 371 -26.39 4.26 5.54
C ILE A 371 -27.10 4.96 4.39
N SER A 372 -28.25 4.43 3.98
CA SER A 372 -29.08 5.04 2.93
C SER A 372 -30.39 5.44 3.55
N GLY A 373 -30.70 6.74 3.49
CA GLY A 373 -32.04 7.26 3.77
C GLY A 373 -33.03 6.98 2.66
#